data_AF-M2ANJ0-F1
#
_entry.id   AF-M2ANJ0-F1
#
_cell.length_a   1.000
_cell.length_b   1.000
_cell.length_c   1.000
_cell.angle_alpha   90.00
_cell.angle_beta   90.00
_cell.angle_gamma   90.00
#
_symmetry.space_group_name_H-M   'P 1'
#
loop_
_entity.id
_entity.type
_entity.pdbx_description
1 polymer ?
#
loop_
_entity_poly.entity_id
_entity_poly.type
_entity_poly.pdbx_seq_one_letter_code
_entity_poly.pdbx_strand_id
1 'polypeptide(L)'
;MANLNMPENFAGCGSSCHTRVGVSRRPDQSFDSYAFLRMLSMNSRRKLGFTLVELLVVIAIIGVLVGLLLPAVQAAREAARRMSCSNNFKQIGLAIHNYHSGFNQLPIHGTGTPNRAGAAPDANNAGEVPRSNNRLELSMLVGLLPYIEQQGLWEQISNPLADPVTGAIFPPMGPSPRRWIGQQAAAYYSPWATEVSGFRCPSDPGSGLPAAARGNYVACVGDSVFRPTGPLDDSGNTNAGAAIESQAANRGVFVARRTVKFRDILDGLSNTIAAGEVNSDLGDNDVTTRAARATINPGFEGGTESCNVNIDPERPQFWASTATFALHQGGGTEAEQRRGYKWFMMRTLWGSVHTVSPPNSPLCANGNNFDTGTMPPSSRHQGGCHVLLADGSVKFVTESIEAGNQTSAHVGTAGGSLAPGTKSPFGVWGALGTRSAKETETSLE
;
A
#
# COMPACT_ATOMS: atom_id res chain seq x y z
N MET A 1 38.53 -26.47 14.18
CA MET A 1 39.32 -26.71 15.42
C MET A 1 38.78 -25.79 16.50
N ALA A 2 38.61 -26.31 17.72
CA ALA A 2 37.78 -25.83 18.86
C ALA A 2 36.27 -26.06 18.62
N ASN A 3 35.61 -27.17 19.01
CA ASN A 3 35.69 -28.06 20.18
C ASN A 3 35.38 -27.39 21.53
N LEU A 4 34.08 -27.38 21.89
CA LEU A 4 33.61 -27.54 23.26
C LEU A 4 32.44 -28.55 23.24
N ASN A 5 32.58 -29.57 24.07
CA ASN A 5 31.79 -30.78 24.13
C ASN A 5 30.98 -30.81 25.44
N MET A 6 29.74 -31.31 25.33
CA MET A 6 28.97 -32.12 26.30
C MET A 6 28.33 -31.48 27.56
N PRO A 7 27.28 -32.11 28.16
CA PRO A 7 26.75 -33.47 27.90
C PRO A 7 25.23 -33.61 27.67
N GLU A 8 24.89 -34.70 26.96
CA GLU A 8 23.63 -35.43 27.04
C GLU A 8 23.57 -36.29 28.32
N ASN A 9 22.39 -36.44 28.91
CA ASN A 9 21.78 -37.70 29.42
C ASN A 9 20.79 -37.44 30.56
N PHE A 10 19.52 -37.82 30.36
CA PHE A 10 18.82 -38.73 31.28
C PHE A 10 17.70 -39.46 30.52
N ALA A 11 17.78 -40.78 30.57
CA ALA A 11 16.79 -41.75 30.10
C ALA A 11 16.02 -42.34 31.30
N GLY A 12 14.81 -42.87 31.05
CA GLY A 12 14.04 -43.74 31.97
C GLY A 12 12.55 -43.43 31.96
N CYS A 13 11.69 -44.20 31.27
CA CYS A 13 11.00 -45.43 31.76
C CYS A 13 10.01 -45.12 32.91
N GLY A 14 8.73 -45.48 32.95
CA GLY A 14 7.84 -46.36 32.18
C GLY A 14 6.54 -46.56 33.01
N SER A 15 5.55 -47.21 32.41
CA SER A 15 4.39 -47.89 33.04
C SER A 15 3.26 -47.08 33.72
N SER A 16 2.15 -47.01 33.00
CA SER A 16 0.79 -47.44 33.39
C SER A 16 0.26 -47.13 34.80
N CYS A 17 -0.79 -46.29 34.86
CA CYS A 17 -1.85 -46.48 35.83
C CYS A 17 -3.22 -46.33 35.14
N HIS A 18 -3.93 -47.45 35.03
CA HIS A 18 -5.33 -47.50 34.68
C HIS A 18 -6.16 -46.96 35.84
N THR A 19 -7.04 -46.00 35.57
CA THR A 19 -8.28 -45.90 36.35
C THR A 19 -9.42 -45.47 35.42
N ARG A 20 -10.30 -46.43 35.15
CA ARG A 20 -11.60 -46.21 34.49
C ARG A 20 -12.43 -45.28 35.36
N VAL A 21 -12.92 -44.18 34.79
CA VAL A 21 -14.13 -43.51 35.31
C VAL A 21 -15.05 -43.24 34.13
N GLY A 22 -16.29 -43.68 34.29
CA GLY A 22 -17.30 -43.81 33.26
C GLY A 22 -17.73 -42.50 32.62
N VAL A 23 -18.04 -42.63 31.33
CA VAL A 23 -18.69 -41.64 30.47
C VAL A 23 -20.13 -41.41 30.96
N SER A 24 -20.42 -40.17 31.36
CA SER A 24 -21.78 -39.65 31.51
C SER A 24 -21.90 -38.41 30.62
N ARG A 25 -22.69 -38.54 29.55
CA ARG A 25 -23.00 -37.47 28.59
C ARG A 25 -23.79 -36.37 29.30
N ARG A 26 -23.23 -35.16 29.36
CA ARG A 26 -23.97 -33.93 29.68
C ARG A 26 -24.40 -33.27 28.37
N PRO A 27 -25.69 -32.94 28.17
CA PRO A 27 -26.09 -32.04 27.11
C PRO A 27 -25.88 -30.57 27.52
N ASP A 28 -25.51 -29.79 26.52
CA ASP A 28 -25.55 -28.32 26.39
C ASP A 28 -26.18 -27.53 27.53
N GLN A 29 -25.38 -26.64 28.12
CA GLN A 29 -25.88 -25.44 28.78
C GLN A 29 -25.34 -24.22 28.05
N SER A 30 -26.23 -23.67 27.22
CA SER A 30 -26.12 -22.35 26.60
C SER A 30 -26.02 -21.27 27.69
N PHE A 31 -24.96 -20.47 27.59
CA PHE A 31 -24.82 -19.20 28.28
C PHE A 31 -25.77 -18.17 27.64
N ASP A 32 -27.03 -18.15 28.07
CA ASP A 32 -27.92 -16.99 27.85
C ASP A 32 -27.78 -16.02 29.03
N SER A 33 -26.79 -15.14 28.94
CA SER A 33 -26.62 -14.01 29.87
C SER A 33 -27.41 -12.80 29.39
N TYR A 34 -28.74 -12.90 29.41
CA TYR A 34 -29.65 -11.75 29.46
C TYR A 34 -30.21 -11.63 30.88
N ALA A 35 -29.32 -11.39 31.84
CA ALA A 35 -29.68 -10.95 33.19
C ALA A 35 -29.86 -9.43 33.20
N PHE A 36 -30.92 -8.94 32.57
CA PHE A 36 -31.40 -7.57 32.76
C PHE A 36 -32.89 -7.52 32.50
N LEU A 37 -33.69 -8.19 33.35
CA LEU A 37 -35.12 -7.92 33.61
C LEU A 37 -35.72 -9.06 34.44
N ARG A 38 -35.74 -8.93 35.77
CA ARG A 38 -36.88 -9.33 36.64
C ARG A 38 -36.55 -9.13 38.11
N MET A 39 -36.73 -7.90 38.58
CA MET A 39 -37.20 -7.67 39.94
C MET A 39 -38.07 -6.42 39.98
N LEU A 40 -39.32 -6.56 39.54
CA LEU A 40 -40.40 -5.69 39.98
C LEU A 40 -41.56 -6.56 40.44
N SER A 41 -41.64 -6.65 41.77
CA SER A 41 -42.86 -6.70 42.57
C SER A 41 -44.17 -6.60 41.79
N MET A 42 -44.99 -7.65 41.93
CA MET A 42 -46.37 -7.73 41.46
C MET A 42 -47.24 -6.74 42.24
N ASN A 43 -47.19 -5.48 41.82
CA ASN A 43 -48.30 -4.56 42.03
C ASN A 43 -49.29 -4.80 40.89
N SER A 44 -50.50 -5.27 41.21
CA SER A 44 -51.63 -5.37 40.27
C SER A 44 -52.07 -3.96 39.88
N ARG A 45 -51.29 -3.31 39.01
CA ARG A 45 -51.71 -2.11 38.29
C ARG A 45 -52.61 -2.60 37.16
N ARG A 46 -53.85 -2.10 37.13
CA ARG A 46 -54.76 -2.23 35.99
C ARG A 46 -53.97 -2.00 34.70
N LYS A 47 -53.93 -2.99 33.81
CA LYS A 47 -53.35 -2.83 32.48
C LYS A 47 -54.25 -1.85 31.71
N LEU A 48 -53.88 -0.56 31.73
CA LEU A 48 -54.43 0.42 30.80
C LEU A 48 -54.04 -0.06 29.39
N GLY A 49 -55.03 -0.34 28.54
CA GLY A 49 -54.77 -0.69 27.14
C GLY A 49 -54.14 0.50 26.43
N PHE A 50 -53.03 0.27 25.74
CA PHE A 50 -52.37 1.29 24.93
C PHE A 50 -53.31 1.70 23.79
N THR A 51 -53.58 2.99 23.64
CA THR A 51 -54.37 3.48 22.52
C THR A 51 -53.51 3.50 21.25
N LEU A 52 -54.14 3.29 20.08
CA LEU A 52 -53.44 3.34 18.79
C LEU A 52 -52.70 4.67 18.58
N VAL A 53 -53.26 5.77 19.12
CA VAL A 53 -52.69 7.12 19.05
C VAL A 53 -51.38 7.21 19.84
N GLU A 54 -51.31 6.66 21.05
CA GLU A 54 -50.09 6.67 21.86
C GLU A 54 -48.96 5.89 21.19
N LEU A 55 -49.27 4.74 20.57
CA LEU A 55 -48.28 3.97 19.83
C LEU A 55 -47.77 4.74 18.62
N LEU A 56 -48.67 5.42 17.89
CA LEU A 56 -48.34 6.19 16.70
C LEU A 56 -47.44 7.39 17.02
N VAL A 57 -47.66 8.08 18.15
CA VAL A 57 -46.81 9.20 18.58
C VAL A 57 -45.40 8.71 18.94
N VAL A 58 -45.28 7.57 19.63
CA VAL A 58 -43.97 7.01 20.01
C VAL A 58 -43.15 6.64 18.77
N ILE A 59 -43.75 5.96 17.80
CA ILE A 59 -43.03 5.64 16.55
C ILE A 59 -42.69 6.90 15.76
N ALA A 60 -43.52 7.95 15.81
CA ALA A 60 -43.23 9.22 15.16
C ALA A 60 -42.02 9.92 15.80
N ILE A 61 -41.93 9.94 17.13
CA ILE A 61 -40.79 10.52 17.85
C ILE A 61 -39.51 9.71 17.58
N ILE A 62 -39.56 8.38 17.66
CA ILE A 62 -38.40 7.53 17.33
C ILE A 62 -37.98 7.75 15.87
N GLY A 63 -38.95 7.82 14.95
CA GLY A 63 -38.69 8.09 13.54
C GLY A 63 -37.98 9.43 13.31
N VAL A 64 -38.40 10.50 14.00
CA VAL A 64 -37.75 11.81 13.94
C VAL A 64 -36.34 11.75 14.55
N LEU A 65 -36.18 11.14 15.72
CA LEU A 65 -34.87 11.03 16.39
C LEU A 65 -33.88 10.23 15.54
N VAL A 66 -34.28 9.06 15.02
CA VAL A 66 -33.43 8.24 14.15
C VAL A 66 -33.16 8.97 12.82
N GLY A 67 -34.15 9.65 12.26
CA GLY A 67 -34.01 10.44 11.03
C GLY A 67 -32.99 11.56 11.15
N LEU A 68 -32.88 12.20 12.32
CA LEU A 68 -31.88 13.24 12.58
C LEU A 68 -30.51 12.67 12.97
N LEU A 69 -30.47 11.52 13.66
CA LEU A 69 -29.22 10.93 14.17
C LEU A 69 -28.47 10.11 13.10
N LEU A 70 -29.16 9.45 12.17
CA LEU A 70 -28.50 8.56 11.21
C LEU A 70 -27.51 9.28 10.29
N PRO A 71 -27.83 10.44 9.66
CA PRO A 71 -26.87 11.17 8.85
C PRO A 71 -25.67 11.68 9.68
N ALA A 72 -25.94 12.13 10.91
CA ALA A 72 -24.92 12.63 11.81
C ALA A 72 -23.91 11.54 12.23
N VAL A 73 -24.40 10.33 12.55
CA VAL A 73 -23.54 9.20 12.91
C VAL A 73 -22.64 8.79 11.75
N GLN A 74 -23.15 8.81 10.51
CA GLN A 74 -22.34 8.48 9.33
C GLN A 74 -21.25 9.53 9.08
N ALA A 75 -21.58 10.82 9.17
CA ALA A 75 -20.61 11.90 9.04
C ALA A 75 -19.52 11.81 10.12
N ALA A 76 -19.91 11.53 11.38
CA ALA A 76 -18.97 11.34 12.47
C ALA A 76 -18.05 10.13 12.27
N ARG A 77 -18.59 9.00 11.76
CA ARG A 77 -17.79 7.82 11.44
C ARG A 77 -16.78 8.08 10.35
N GLU A 78 -17.16 8.79 9.28
CA GLU A 78 -16.23 9.10 8.20
C GLU A 78 -15.13 10.07 8.65
N ALA A 79 -15.47 11.10 9.44
CA ALA A 79 -14.48 11.97 10.05
C ALA A 79 -13.49 11.18 10.93
N ALA A 80 -13.98 10.22 11.73
CA ALA A 80 -13.13 9.36 12.55
C ALA A 80 -12.20 8.48 11.71
N ARG A 81 -12.70 7.87 10.61
CA ARG A 81 -11.85 7.09 9.71
C ARG A 81 -10.77 7.94 9.05
N ARG A 82 -11.11 9.16 8.62
CA ARG A 82 -10.15 10.14 8.07
C ARG A 82 -9.05 10.50 9.04
N MET A 83 -9.41 10.75 10.31
CA MET A 83 -8.42 11.00 11.36
C MET A 83 -7.51 9.78 11.58
N SER A 84 -8.06 8.56 11.59
CA SER A 84 -7.23 7.34 11.69
C SER A 84 -6.29 7.16 10.50
N CYS A 85 -6.73 7.40 9.26
CA CYS A 85 -5.85 7.30 8.09
C CYS A 85 -4.72 8.34 8.14
N SER A 86 -5.01 9.57 8.56
CA SER A 86 -3.99 10.61 8.78
C SER A 86 -3.00 10.22 9.89
N ASN A 87 -3.49 9.64 10.99
CA ASN A 87 -2.65 9.18 12.10
C ASN A 87 -1.73 8.03 11.72
N ASN A 88 -2.24 7.03 10.99
CA ASN A 88 -1.41 5.94 10.46
C ASN A 88 -0.32 6.49 9.52
N PHE A 89 -0.67 7.47 8.68
CA PHE A 89 0.33 8.10 7.82
C PHE A 89 1.36 8.91 8.60
N LYS A 90 0.95 9.57 9.69
CA LYS A 90 1.84 10.29 10.60
C LYS A 90 2.84 9.34 11.28
N GLN A 91 2.42 8.13 11.63
CA GLN A 91 3.33 7.10 12.16
C GLN A 91 4.39 6.71 11.14
N ILE A 92 4.04 6.58 9.85
CA ILE A 92 5.01 6.34 8.78
C ILE A 92 5.99 7.52 8.64
N GLY A 93 5.50 8.76 8.72
CA GLY A 93 6.35 9.95 8.75
C GLY A 93 7.36 9.92 9.90
N LEU A 94 6.89 9.68 11.12
CA LEU A 94 7.77 9.53 12.29
C LEU A 94 8.78 8.40 12.10
N ALA A 95 8.35 7.26 11.54
CA ALA A 95 9.23 6.14 11.23
C ALA A 95 10.34 6.51 10.24
N ILE A 96 10.04 7.31 9.21
CA ILE A 96 11.06 7.82 8.27
C ILE A 96 12.09 8.70 8.99
N HIS A 97 11.66 9.60 9.88
CA HIS A 97 12.58 10.44 10.64
C HIS A 97 13.42 9.64 11.66
N ASN A 98 12.84 8.63 12.30
CA ASN A 98 13.57 7.72 13.19
C ASN A 98 14.60 6.89 12.42
N TYR A 99 14.24 6.40 11.23
CA TYR A 99 15.17 5.73 10.31
C TYR A 99 16.32 6.66 9.94
N HIS A 100 16.03 7.92 9.58
CA HIS A 100 17.05 8.92 9.28
C HIS A 100 17.97 9.20 10.47
N SER A 101 17.43 9.30 11.69
CA SER A 101 18.22 9.51 12.91
C SER A 101 19.23 8.39 13.15
N GLY A 102 18.85 7.13 12.88
CA GLY A 102 19.74 5.97 13.03
C GLY A 102 20.75 5.78 11.88
N PHE A 103 20.34 6.04 10.63
CA PHE A 103 21.13 5.67 9.44
C PHE A 103 21.70 6.86 8.64
N ASN A 104 21.39 8.10 9.01
CA ASN A 104 21.78 9.33 8.28
C ASN A 104 21.38 9.32 6.79
N GLN A 105 20.28 8.64 6.47
CA GLN A 105 19.68 8.53 5.15
C GLN A 105 18.19 8.18 5.28
N LEU A 106 17.41 8.44 4.24
CA LEU A 106 16.03 7.97 4.13
C LEU A 106 15.99 6.46 3.86
N PRO A 107 14.87 5.77 4.18
CA PRO A 107 14.70 4.38 3.79
C PRO A 107 14.81 4.24 2.26
N ILE A 108 15.41 3.15 1.81
CA ILE A 108 15.62 2.93 0.37
C ILE A 108 14.34 2.33 -0.21
N HIS A 109 13.75 3.01 -1.19
CA HIS A 109 12.71 2.46 -2.04
C HIS A 109 13.36 1.59 -3.11
N GLY A 110 13.22 0.27 -3.07
CA GLY A 110 13.95 -0.66 -3.95
C GLY A 110 15.22 -1.20 -3.35
N THR A 111 15.08 -1.96 -2.27
CA THR A 111 16.19 -2.62 -1.57
C THR A 111 16.10 -4.14 -1.63
N GLY A 112 17.10 -4.83 -1.09
CA GLY A 112 17.14 -6.27 -0.92
C GLY A 112 18.33 -6.93 -1.63
N THR A 113 18.11 -8.14 -2.15
CA THR A 113 19.11 -8.96 -2.83
C THR A 113 18.97 -8.84 -4.37
N PRO A 114 20.06 -8.61 -5.11
CA PRO A 114 20.02 -8.53 -6.56
C PRO A 114 19.80 -9.90 -7.24
N ASN A 115 19.29 -9.88 -8.46
CA ASN A 115 19.24 -11.04 -9.34
C ASN A 115 20.63 -11.35 -9.91
N ARG A 116 21.43 -12.18 -9.24
CA ARG A 116 22.80 -12.49 -9.69
C ARG A 116 22.78 -13.60 -10.75
N ALA A 117 23.67 -13.52 -11.73
CA ALA A 117 23.86 -14.59 -12.73
C ALA A 117 24.13 -15.95 -12.04
N GLY A 118 23.31 -16.95 -12.35
CA GLY A 118 23.37 -18.27 -11.70
C GLY A 118 22.47 -18.41 -10.45
N ALA A 119 21.90 -17.32 -9.91
CA ALA A 119 20.65 -17.42 -9.17
C ALA A 119 19.52 -17.69 -10.19
N ALA A 120 18.51 -18.46 -9.81
CA ALA A 120 17.43 -18.75 -10.75
C ALA A 120 16.80 -17.42 -11.20
N PRO A 121 16.76 -17.14 -12.52
CA PRO A 121 16.42 -15.82 -13.03
C PRO A 121 14.98 -15.43 -12.71
N ASP A 122 14.14 -16.35 -12.23
CA ASP A 122 12.74 -16.15 -11.87
C ASP A 122 12.35 -16.87 -10.57
N ALA A 123 12.84 -16.37 -9.43
CA ALA A 123 12.44 -16.74 -8.06
C ALA A 123 10.94 -16.46 -7.74
N ASN A 124 10.10 -16.49 -8.75
CA ASN A 124 8.65 -16.49 -8.68
C ASN A 124 8.12 -17.89 -8.34
N ASN A 125 8.94 -18.95 -8.48
CA ASN A 125 8.55 -20.34 -8.26
C ASN A 125 8.97 -20.87 -6.87
N ALA A 126 8.13 -21.72 -6.29
CA ALA A 126 8.37 -22.38 -5.01
C ALA A 126 9.55 -23.36 -5.05
N GLY A 127 9.83 -23.99 -6.20
CA GLY A 127 10.99 -24.88 -6.36
C GLY A 127 12.35 -24.18 -6.20
N GLU A 128 12.37 -22.84 -6.17
CA GLU A 128 13.58 -22.03 -6.15
C GLU A 128 13.86 -21.39 -4.79
N VAL A 129 13.07 -21.70 -3.76
CA VAL A 129 13.12 -21.09 -2.42
C VAL A 129 14.56 -20.96 -1.86
N PRO A 130 15.42 -22.00 -1.90
CA PRO A 130 16.78 -21.88 -1.36
C PRO A 130 17.70 -20.95 -2.15
N ARG A 131 17.35 -20.59 -3.38
CA ARG A 131 18.11 -19.73 -4.30
C ARG A 131 17.36 -18.44 -4.66
N SER A 132 16.27 -18.17 -3.93
CA SER A 132 15.37 -17.07 -4.23
C SER A 132 16.03 -15.71 -3.98
N ASN A 133 15.60 -14.69 -4.71
CA ASN A 133 16.06 -13.31 -4.55
C ASN A 133 14.88 -12.36 -4.78
N ASN A 134 15.00 -11.15 -4.24
CA ASN A 134 13.95 -10.13 -4.32
C ASN A 134 14.16 -9.03 -5.38
N ARG A 135 15.19 -9.15 -6.24
CA ARG A 135 15.47 -8.24 -7.37
C ARG A 135 15.61 -6.76 -7.00
N LEU A 136 16.00 -6.46 -5.76
CA LEU A 136 16.01 -5.09 -5.25
C LEU A 136 14.63 -4.42 -5.34
N GLU A 137 13.53 -5.15 -5.11
CA GLU A 137 12.16 -4.67 -5.29
C GLU A 137 11.40 -4.41 -3.99
N LEU A 138 12.08 -4.48 -2.85
CA LEU A 138 11.44 -4.20 -1.58
C LEU A 138 11.13 -2.70 -1.45
N SER A 139 9.88 -2.39 -1.14
CA SER A 139 9.39 -1.05 -0.84
C SER A 139 10.11 -0.44 0.37
N MET A 140 10.15 0.90 0.43
CA MET A 140 10.65 1.62 1.61
C MET A 140 9.99 1.16 2.91
N LEU A 141 8.73 0.71 2.84
CA LEU A 141 7.96 0.26 4.00
C LEU A 141 8.59 -0.93 4.73
N VAL A 142 9.32 -1.80 4.02
CA VAL A 142 9.98 -2.96 4.64
C VAL A 142 11.06 -2.51 5.61
N GLY A 143 11.83 -1.47 5.27
CA GLY A 143 12.85 -0.89 6.15
C GLY A 143 12.28 -0.09 7.32
N LEU A 144 10.99 0.27 7.26
CA LEU A 144 10.29 1.02 8.31
C LEU A 144 9.65 0.13 9.37
N LEU A 145 9.55 -1.18 9.16
CA LEU A 145 8.90 -2.11 10.09
C LEU A 145 9.38 -1.99 11.56
N PRO A 146 10.69 -1.90 11.85
CA PRO A 146 11.16 -1.72 13.24
C PRO A 146 10.66 -0.44 13.91
N TYR A 147 10.33 0.58 13.12
CA TYR A 147 9.97 1.91 13.59
C TYR A 147 8.46 2.14 13.68
N ILE A 148 7.65 1.11 13.37
CA ILE A 148 6.19 1.12 13.47
C ILE A 148 5.67 -0.05 14.33
N GLU A 149 6.45 -0.47 15.32
CA GLU A 149 6.12 -1.58 16.23
C GLU A 149 5.91 -2.93 15.51
N GLN A 150 6.58 -3.14 14.37
CA GLN A 150 6.56 -4.40 13.61
C GLN A 150 7.92 -5.10 13.64
N GLN A 151 8.61 -5.04 14.77
CA GLN A 151 9.93 -5.66 14.97
C GLN A 151 9.91 -7.17 14.70
N GLY A 152 8.88 -7.89 15.17
CA GLY A 152 8.79 -9.34 14.95
C GLY A 152 8.65 -9.71 13.46
N LEU A 153 7.98 -8.87 12.66
CA LEU A 153 7.88 -9.06 11.21
C LEU A 153 9.22 -8.77 10.52
N TRP A 154 9.93 -7.73 10.96
CA TRP A 154 11.27 -7.42 10.48
C TRP A 154 12.27 -8.54 10.76
N GLU A 155 12.24 -9.15 11.95
CA GLU A 155 13.12 -10.27 12.30
C GLU A 155 12.90 -11.50 11.41
N GLN A 156 11.65 -11.77 11.03
CA GLN A 156 11.34 -12.83 10.05
C GLN A 156 11.83 -12.50 8.64
N ILE A 157 11.82 -11.23 8.24
CA ILE A 157 12.27 -10.81 6.92
C ILE A 157 13.79 -10.74 6.83
N SER A 158 14.45 -10.22 7.85
CA SER A 158 15.89 -9.96 7.86
C SER A 158 16.73 -11.24 8.07
N ASN A 159 16.15 -12.28 8.66
CA ASN A 159 16.80 -13.56 8.88
C ASN A 159 16.32 -14.64 7.90
N PRO A 160 17.05 -15.74 7.73
CA PRO A 160 16.54 -16.90 7.00
C PRO A 160 15.28 -17.44 7.68
N LEU A 161 14.24 -17.74 6.89
CA LEU A 161 12.96 -18.24 7.40
C LEU A 161 12.67 -19.62 6.80
N ALA A 162 12.40 -20.62 7.65
CA ALA A 162 11.96 -21.92 7.18
C ALA A 162 10.46 -21.88 6.85
N ASP A 163 10.09 -22.35 5.67
CA ASP A 163 8.71 -22.55 5.27
C ASP A 163 8.06 -23.64 6.16
N PRO A 164 6.95 -23.36 6.86
CA PRO A 164 6.25 -24.36 7.65
C PRO A 164 5.65 -25.52 6.81
N VAL A 165 5.46 -25.33 5.50
CA VAL A 165 4.85 -26.34 4.62
C VAL A 165 5.90 -27.28 4.04
N THR A 166 6.94 -26.73 3.39
CA THR A 166 7.94 -27.55 2.67
C THR A 166 9.24 -27.78 3.43
N GLY A 167 9.48 -27.04 4.53
CA GLY A 167 10.78 -27.02 5.22
C GLY A 167 11.89 -26.32 4.44
N ALA A 168 11.60 -25.76 3.27
CA ALA A 168 12.58 -25.01 2.49
C ALA A 168 12.96 -23.70 3.21
N ILE A 169 14.25 -23.34 3.15
CA ILE A 169 14.76 -22.15 3.83
C ILE A 169 14.80 -20.99 2.84
N PHE A 170 14.07 -19.94 3.15
CA PHE A 170 14.16 -18.66 2.47
C PHE A 170 15.43 -17.93 2.91
N PRO A 171 16.18 -17.33 1.98
CA PRO A 171 17.31 -16.48 2.33
C PRO A 171 16.84 -15.20 3.04
N PRO A 172 17.76 -14.50 3.74
CA PRO A 172 17.52 -13.17 4.27
C PRO A 172 16.94 -12.23 3.23
N MET A 173 16.07 -11.32 3.66
CA MET A 173 15.30 -10.38 2.84
C MET A 173 14.23 -11.02 1.95
N GLY A 174 13.97 -12.31 2.13
CA GLY A 174 12.88 -13.05 1.50
C GLY A 174 13.01 -13.25 -0.02
N PRO A 175 12.03 -13.94 -0.63
CA PRO A 175 12.04 -14.27 -2.06
C PRO A 175 11.73 -13.06 -2.99
N SER A 176 11.32 -13.29 -4.25
CA SER A 176 10.75 -12.25 -5.14
C SER A 176 9.34 -11.74 -4.73
N PRO A 177 9.12 -10.42 -4.53
CA PRO A 177 7.79 -9.82 -4.36
C PRO A 177 6.81 -10.11 -5.50
N ARG A 178 7.33 -10.49 -6.67
CA ARG A 178 6.54 -10.87 -7.85
C ARG A 178 5.92 -12.27 -7.73
N ARG A 179 6.24 -13.03 -6.67
CA ARG A 179 5.57 -14.31 -6.39
C ARG A 179 4.07 -14.11 -6.30
N TRP A 180 3.35 -15.00 -6.97
CA TRP A 180 1.90 -15.01 -6.98
C TRP A 180 1.36 -15.94 -5.90
N ILE A 181 0.08 -15.78 -5.57
CA ILE A 181 -0.54 -16.47 -4.43
C ILE A 181 -0.40 -17.99 -4.55
N GLY A 182 -0.59 -18.56 -5.74
CA GLY A 182 -0.42 -20.00 -5.97
C GLY A 182 0.98 -20.51 -5.62
N GLN A 183 2.04 -19.74 -5.90
CA GLN A 183 3.41 -20.12 -5.53
C GLN A 183 3.71 -19.86 -4.07
N GLN A 184 3.04 -18.88 -3.44
CA GLN A 184 3.10 -18.72 -1.98
C GLN A 184 2.42 -19.89 -1.26
N ALA A 185 1.34 -20.45 -1.81
CA ALA A 185 0.72 -21.64 -1.25
C ALA A 185 1.63 -22.87 -1.35
N ALA A 186 2.46 -22.96 -2.40
CA ALA A 186 3.39 -24.06 -2.60
C ALA A 186 4.65 -23.96 -1.74
N ALA A 187 5.14 -22.75 -1.46
CA ALA A 187 6.16 -22.51 -0.42
C ALA A 187 5.88 -21.20 0.32
N TYR A 188 5.48 -21.32 1.57
CA TYR A 188 4.80 -20.24 2.28
C TYR A 188 5.77 -19.30 2.98
N TYR A 189 5.80 -18.05 2.51
CA TYR A 189 6.55 -16.97 3.14
C TYR A 189 5.60 -16.03 3.87
N SER A 190 5.38 -16.32 5.15
CA SER A 190 4.41 -15.63 6.01
C SER A 190 4.47 -14.09 5.94
N PRO A 191 5.65 -13.43 5.88
CA PRO A 191 5.71 -11.97 5.88
C PRO A 191 4.98 -11.26 4.74
N TRP A 192 4.86 -11.88 3.56
CA TRP A 192 4.15 -11.28 2.42
C TRP A 192 2.67 -11.58 2.35
N ALA A 193 2.19 -12.46 3.23
CA ALA A 193 0.77 -12.69 3.46
C ALA A 193 0.28 -11.89 4.69
N THR A 194 1.16 -11.15 5.36
CA THR A 194 0.84 -10.42 6.59
C THR A 194 0.44 -8.98 6.26
N GLU A 195 -0.79 -8.62 6.61
CA GLU A 195 -1.28 -7.24 6.54
C GLU A 195 -0.88 -6.47 7.80
N VAL A 196 -0.14 -5.37 7.62
CA VAL A 196 0.27 -4.49 8.71
C VAL A 196 -0.80 -3.41 8.90
N SER A 197 -1.41 -3.35 10.07
CA SER A 197 -2.47 -2.38 10.39
C SER A 197 -2.04 -0.93 10.19
N GLY A 198 -0.78 -0.59 10.53
CA GLY A 198 -0.20 0.74 10.31
C GLY A 198 -0.06 1.13 8.84
N PHE A 199 -0.11 0.18 7.90
CA PHE A 199 -0.09 0.45 6.46
C PHE A 199 -1.48 0.50 5.82
N ARG A 200 -2.54 0.30 6.60
CA ARG A 200 -3.92 0.28 6.12
C ARG A 200 -4.66 1.56 6.53
N CYS A 201 -5.45 2.10 5.61
CA CYS A 201 -6.43 3.14 5.91
C CYS A 201 -7.78 2.48 6.21
N PRO A 202 -8.39 2.73 7.39
CA PRO A 202 -9.71 2.17 7.72
C PRO A 202 -10.87 2.54 6.79
N SER A 203 -10.72 3.56 5.93
CA SER A 203 -11.71 3.90 4.89
C SER A 203 -11.63 3.02 3.65
N ASP A 204 -10.56 2.24 3.48
CA ASP A 204 -10.46 1.27 2.40
C ASP A 204 -11.06 -0.09 2.83
N PRO A 205 -12.17 -0.53 2.20
CA PRO A 205 -12.87 -1.77 2.58
C PRO A 205 -12.18 -3.05 2.08
N GLY A 206 -11.10 -2.95 1.31
CA GLY A 206 -10.39 -4.07 0.74
C GLY A 206 -9.92 -5.07 1.79
N SER A 207 -10.17 -6.36 1.55
CA SER A 207 -9.68 -7.44 2.42
C SER A 207 -9.44 -8.72 1.62
N GLY A 208 -8.54 -9.56 2.13
CA GLY A 208 -8.30 -10.90 1.60
C GLY A 208 -7.82 -10.97 0.15
N LEU A 209 -7.98 -12.15 -0.43
CA LEU A 209 -7.62 -12.46 -1.82
C LEU A 209 -8.37 -11.56 -2.81
N PRO A 210 -7.78 -11.25 -3.97
CA PRO A 210 -6.52 -11.75 -4.52
C PRO A 210 -5.28 -10.91 -4.11
N ALA A 211 -5.38 -10.09 -3.07
CA ALA A 211 -4.21 -9.40 -2.53
C ALA A 211 -3.31 -10.37 -1.77
N ALA A 212 -1.98 -10.19 -1.88
CA ALA A 212 -1.04 -10.91 -1.03
C ALA A 212 -1.02 -10.30 0.37
N ALA A 213 -0.77 -8.99 0.44
CA ALA A 213 -0.93 -8.21 1.66
C ALA A 213 -1.21 -6.75 1.29
N ARG A 214 -2.35 -6.24 1.73
CA ARG A 214 -2.80 -4.91 1.33
C ARG A 214 -2.01 -3.78 1.98
N GLY A 215 -1.93 -2.64 1.31
CA GLY A 215 -1.34 -1.41 1.82
C GLY A 215 -1.85 -0.18 1.08
N ASN A 216 -1.90 0.95 1.79
CA ASN A 216 -2.46 2.21 1.30
C ASN A 216 -1.45 3.35 1.21
N TYR A 217 -0.22 3.18 1.68
CA TYR A 217 0.76 4.26 1.68
C TYR A 217 1.96 3.87 0.85
N VAL A 218 2.36 4.73 -0.08
CA VAL A 218 3.40 4.40 -1.06
C VAL A 218 4.34 5.58 -1.28
N ALA A 219 5.54 5.31 -1.78
CA ALA A 219 6.58 6.31 -1.94
C ALA A 219 6.24 7.29 -3.09
N CYS A 220 6.55 8.57 -2.91
CA CYS A 220 6.48 9.55 -3.98
C CYS A 220 7.76 9.53 -4.80
N VAL A 221 7.64 9.24 -6.11
CA VAL A 221 8.76 9.19 -7.06
C VAL A 221 8.85 10.44 -7.95
N GLY A 222 7.95 11.40 -7.74
CA GLY A 222 7.97 12.74 -8.33
C GLY A 222 7.01 12.91 -9.50
N ASP A 223 7.31 13.84 -10.37
CA ASP A 223 6.43 14.35 -11.42
C ASP A 223 6.84 13.90 -12.85
N SER A 224 7.79 12.98 -12.96
CA SER A 224 8.13 12.34 -14.24
C SER A 224 8.02 10.83 -14.12
N VAL A 225 7.47 10.22 -15.16
CA VAL A 225 7.22 8.78 -15.25
C VAL A 225 8.37 8.01 -15.92
N PHE A 226 9.36 8.73 -16.44
CA PHE A 226 10.52 8.10 -17.08
C PHE A 226 11.41 7.41 -16.04
N ARG A 227 11.93 6.24 -16.41
CA ARG A 227 12.84 5.43 -15.60
C ARG A 227 12.32 5.19 -14.16
N PRO A 228 11.13 4.59 -13.96
CA PRO A 228 10.54 4.42 -12.62
C PRO A 228 11.34 3.47 -11.72
N THR A 229 12.26 2.66 -12.28
CA THR A 229 13.13 1.74 -11.53
C THR A 229 14.45 2.36 -11.09
N GLY A 230 14.67 3.63 -11.40
CA GLY A 230 15.95 4.28 -11.16
C GLY A 230 17.07 3.74 -12.05
N PRO A 231 18.33 3.99 -11.70
CA PRO A 231 19.49 3.76 -12.57
C PRO A 231 20.07 2.35 -12.47
N LEU A 232 19.59 1.55 -11.51
CA LEU A 232 20.01 0.16 -11.30
C LEU A 232 18.97 -0.79 -11.89
N ASP A 233 19.42 -1.83 -12.58
CA ASP A 233 18.58 -2.94 -13.04
C ASP A 233 18.27 -3.93 -11.89
N ASP A 234 17.52 -4.98 -12.19
CA ASP A 234 17.09 -6.02 -11.22
C ASP A 234 18.27 -6.82 -10.66
N SER A 235 19.42 -6.75 -11.33
CA SER A 235 20.68 -7.40 -10.96
C SER A 235 21.60 -6.47 -10.16
N GLY A 236 21.19 -5.22 -9.94
CA GLY A 236 22.00 -4.19 -9.29
C GLY A 236 23.10 -3.60 -10.17
N ASN A 237 23.04 -3.80 -11.49
CA ASN A 237 23.96 -3.19 -12.43
C ASN A 237 23.43 -1.84 -12.91
N THR A 238 24.33 -0.91 -13.19
CA THR A 238 24.00 0.37 -13.83
C THR A 238 24.61 0.46 -15.21
N ASN A 239 23.96 1.17 -16.12
CA ASN A 239 24.54 1.58 -17.38
C ASN A 239 24.44 3.11 -17.53
N ALA A 240 25.32 3.70 -18.36
CA ALA A 240 25.44 5.15 -18.47
C ALA A 240 24.13 5.82 -18.91
N GLY A 241 23.39 5.23 -19.84
CA GLY A 241 22.11 5.78 -20.31
C GLY A 241 21.04 5.80 -19.21
N ALA A 242 20.89 4.72 -18.45
CA ALA A 242 19.95 4.65 -17.33
C ALA A 242 20.33 5.62 -16.20
N ALA A 243 21.63 5.81 -15.94
CA ALA A 243 22.11 6.79 -14.98
C ALA A 243 21.76 8.23 -15.38
N ILE A 244 21.97 8.58 -16.66
CA ILE A 244 21.68 9.90 -17.22
C ILE A 244 20.17 10.17 -17.19
N GLU A 245 19.35 9.23 -17.65
CA GLU A 245 17.89 9.39 -17.66
C GLU A 245 17.32 9.47 -16.24
N SER A 246 17.82 8.64 -15.32
CA SER A 246 17.40 8.68 -13.92
C SER A 246 17.72 10.03 -13.27
N GLN A 247 18.88 10.60 -13.57
CA GLN A 247 19.28 11.92 -13.08
C GLN A 247 18.37 13.03 -13.62
N ALA A 248 17.87 12.90 -14.84
CA ALA A 248 16.95 13.85 -15.45
C ALA A 248 15.52 13.72 -14.92
N ALA A 249 14.98 12.50 -14.87
CA ALA A 249 13.56 12.24 -14.66
C ALA A 249 13.18 11.93 -13.21
N ASN A 250 14.02 11.23 -12.43
CA ASN A 250 13.63 10.84 -11.08
C ASN A 250 13.80 12.01 -10.09
N ARG A 251 12.78 12.86 -10.00
CA ARG A 251 12.78 14.11 -9.23
C ARG A 251 12.08 14.01 -7.87
N GLY A 252 11.42 12.90 -7.54
CA GLY A 252 10.77 12.68 -6.25
C GLY A 252 11.70 12.61 -5.04
N VAL A 253 11.14 12.60 -3.84
CA VAL A 253 11.93 12.32 -2.62
C VAL A 253 12.57 10.94 -2.71
N PHE A 254 11.81 9.94 -3.15
CA PHE A 254 12.34 8.59 -3.34
C PHE A 254 12.75 8.38 -4.79
N VAL A 255 13.99 7.96 -4.99
CA VAL A 255 14.48 7.43 -6.26
C VAL A 255 14.68 5.94 -6.08
N ALA A 256 14.06 5.14 -6.94
CA ALA A 256 14.16 3.70 -6.86
C ALA A 256 15.63 3.23 -6.87
N ARG A 257 15.95 2.33 -5.94
CA ARG A 257 17.28 1.71 -5.74
C ARG A 257 18.41 2.72 -5.44
N ARG A 258 18.08 3.93 -4.97
CA ARG A 258 19.05 4.96 -4.59
C ARG A 258 18.82 5.37 -3.14
N THR A 259 19.92 5.71 -2.47
CA THR A 259 19.88 6.35 -1.16
C THR A 259 19.66 7.85 -1.35
N VAL A 260 18.76 8.42 -0.55
CA VAL A 260 18.46 9.85 -0.52
C VAL A 260 18.61 10.34 0.91
N LYS A 261 19.05 11.58 1.11
CA LYS A 261 19.20 12.23 2.42
C LYS A 261 18.36 13.50 2.47
N PHE A 262 18.01 13.98 3.66
CA PHE A 262 17.25 15.23 3.80
C PHE A 262 17.94 16.43 3.14
N ARG A 263 19.28 16.47 3.13
CA ARG A 263 20.05 17.51 2.43
C ARG A 263 19.83 17.55 0.91
N ASP A 264 19.38 16.45 0.32
CA ASP A 264 19.16 16.33 -1.12
C ASP A 264 17.77 16.89 -1.52
N ILE A 265 16.95 17.28 -0.53
CA ILE A 265 15.64 17.93 -0.68
C ILE A 265 15.85 19.44 -0.54
N LEU A 266 16.22 20.07 -1.65
CA LEU A 266 16.55 21.50 -1.74
C LEU A 266 15.30 22.39 -1.79
N ASP A 267 14.14 21.83 -2.14
CA ASP A 267 12.88 22.58 -2.30
C ASP A 267 12.15 22.80 -0.96
N GLY A 268 12.70 22.24 0.13
CA GLY A 268 12.21 22.36 1.49
C GLY A 268 11.41 21.15 1.95
N LEU A 269 11.71 20.64 3.16
CA LEU A 269 11.09 19.42 3.68
C LEU A 269 9.56 19.54 3.83
N SER A 270 9.06 20.73 4.18
CA SER A 270 7.63 21.01 4.31
C SER A 270 6.92 21.26 2.98
N ASN A 271 7.65 21.37 1.87
CA ASN A 271 7.11 21.66 0.54
C ASN A 271 7.26 20.49 -0.43
N THR A 272 7.89 19.38 -0.01
CA THR A 272 8.08 18.22 -0.87
C THR A 272 7.32 17.01 -0.32
N ILE A 273 6.51 16.38 -1.17
CA ILE A 273 5.76 15.16 -0.88
C ILE A 273 6.73 13.97 -0.88
N ALA A 274 6.81 13.28 0.25
CA ALA A 274 7.58 12.06 0.42
C ALA A 274 6.76 10.80 0.10
N ALA A 275 5.47 10.78 0.42
CA ALA A 275 4.62 9.62 0.19
C ALA A 275 3.16 10.04 -0.06
N GLY A 276 2.38 9.18 -0.71
CA GLY A 276 0.95 9.39 -0.94
C GLY A 276 0.10 8.21 -0.51
N GLU A 277 -1.17 8.50 -0.23
CA GLU A 277 -2.22 7.49 -0.04
C GLU A 277 -2.67 6.90 -1.38
N VAL A 278 -3.02 5.62 -1.40
CA VAL A 278 -3.55 4.89 -2.56
C VAL A 278 -4.68 3.97 -2.14
N ASN A 279 -5.68 3.82 -3.00
CA ASN A 279 -6.73 2.82 -2.85
C ASN A 279 -6.18 1.41 -3.13
N SER A 280 -6.67 0.42 -2.38
CA SER A 280 -6.57 -0.98 -2.79
C SER A 280 -7.74 -1.38 -3.69
N ASP A 281 -7.45 -2.22 -4.67
CA ASP A 281 -8.46 -2.68 -5.64
C ASP A 281 -9.53 -3.56 -4.98
N LEU A 282 -10.77 -3.45 -5.49
CA LEU A 282 -11.92 -4.22 -5.01
C LEU A 282 -12.44 -5.19 -6.08
N GLY A 283 -11.76 -5.32 -7.23
CA GLY A 283 -12.22 -6.11 -8.37
C GLY A 283 -13.36 -5.46 -9.16
N ASP A 284 -13.58 -4.17 -9.00
CA ASP A 284 -14.69 -3.38 -9.56
C ASP A 284 -14.31 -2.56 -10.80
N ASN A 285 -13.06 -2.67 -11.27
CA ASN A 285 -12.50 -1.87 -12.36
C ASN A 285 -12.47 -0.37 -12.08
N ASP A 286 -12.25 0.01 -10.83
CA ASP A 286 -12.02 1.41 -10.46
C ASP A 286 -10.80 2.00 -11.18
N VAL A 287 -10.96 3.22 -11.69
CA VAL A 287 -9.93 3.93 -12.45
C VAL A 287 -8.66 4.20 -11.65
N THR A 288 -8.76 4.23 -10.32
CA THR A 288 -7.67 4.55 -9.39
C THR A 288 -6.87 3.34 -8.91
N THR A 289 -7.32 2.11 -9.21
CA THR A 289 -6.74 0.87 -8.70
C THR A 289 -6.33 -0.14 -9.78
N ARG A 290 -6.96 -0.08 -10.96
CA ARG A 290 -6.61 -0.87 -12.14
C ARG A 290 -5.99 0.03 -13.21
N ALA A 291 -4.76 -0.26 -13.64
CA ALA A 291 -4.10 0.55 -14.67
C ALA A 291 -4.58 0.19 -16.08
N ALA A 292 -5.15 1.17 -16.79
CA ALA A 292 -5.45 1.06 -18.21
C ALA A 292 -4.17 1.14 -19.05
N ARG A 293 -4.23 0.60 -20.27
CA ARG A 293 -3.12 0.67 -21.21
C ARG A 293 -3.19 1.95 -22.01
N ALA A 294 -2.08 2.67 -22.02
CA ALA A 294 -1.93 3.92 -22.72
C ALA A 294 -1.90 3.71 -24.24
N THR A 295 -2.51 4.64 -24.98
CA THR A 295 -2.40 4.70 -26.44
C THR A 295 -1.16 5.48 -26.88
N ILE A 296 -0.70 6.39 -26.02
CA ILE A 296 0.51 7.19 -26.15
C ILE A 296 1.32 6.96 -24.88
N ASN A 297 2.65 6.80 -24.98
CA ASN A 297 3.48 6.63 -23.78
C ASN A 297 3.22 7.81 -22.82
N PRO A 298 2.86 7.55 -21.54
CA PRO A 298 2.49 8.58 -20.58
C PRO A 298 3.56 9.66 -20.37
N GLY A 299 4.84 9.39 -20.66
CA GLY A 299 5.89 10.39 -20.55
C GLY A 299 5.93 11.45 -21.67
N PHE A 300 5.17 11.27 -22.75
CA PHE A 300 5.14 12.20 -23.89
C PHE A 300 3.88 13.08 -23.90
N GLU A 301 3.88 14.09 -24.75
CA GLU A 301 2.76 15.02 -24.93
C GLU A 301 1.45 14.26 -25.24
N GLY A 302 0.38 14.59 -24.52
CA GLY A 302 -0.93 13.91 -24.55
C GLY A 302 -0.95 12.52 -23.90
N GLY A 303 0.19 12.02 -23.42
CA GLY A 303 0.34 10.67 -22.89
C GLY A 303 -0.34 10.45 -21.53
N THR A 304 -0.25 11.43 -20.63
CA THR A 304 -0.80 11.36 -19.26
C THR A 304 -2.28 11.00 -19.23
N GLU A 305 -3.08 11.60 -20.12
CA GLU A 305 -4.53 11.39 -20.21
C GLU A 305 -4.92 10.36 -21.28
N SER A 306 -3.95 9.71 -21.93
CA SER A 306 -4.21 8.84 -23.08
C SER A 306 -5.05 7.60 -22.75
N CYS A 307 -5.18 7.27 -21.46
CA CYS A 307 -6.04 6.20 -20.97
C CYS A 307 -7.50 6.62 -20.74
N ASN A 308 -7.81 7.92 -20.69
CA ASN A 308 -9.15 8.42 -20.38
C ASN A 308 -10.20 7.97 -21.41
N VAL A 309 -9.77 7.62 -22.62
CA VAL A 309 -10.61 7.01 -23.67
C VAL A 309 -11.26 5.69 -23.26
N ASN A 310 -10.73 5.02 -22.23
CA ASN A 310 -11.25 3.76 -21.72
C ASN A 310 -12.26 3.94 -20.56
N ILE A 311 -12.52 5.17 -20.12
CA ILE A 311 -13.45 5.45 -19.00
C ILE A 311 -14.88 5.18 -19.46
N ASP A 312 -15.67 4.57 -18.57
CA ASP A 312 -17.10 4.37 -18.80
C ASP A 312 -17.84 5.72 -18.76
N PRO A 313 -18.49 6.16 -19.86
CA PRO A 313 -19.16 7.46 -19.91
C PRO A 313 -20.37 7.55 -18.98
N GLU A 314 -20.99 6.43 -18.63
CA GLU A 314 -22.12 6.40 -17.68
C GLU A 314 -21.63 6.33 -16.22
N ARG A 315 -20.40 5.84 -16.01
CA ARG A 315 -19.82 5.60 -14.69
C ARG A 315 -18.35 6.03 -14.65
N PRO A 316 -18.05 7.33 -14.55
CA PRO A 316 -16.70 7.88 -14.74
C PRO A 316 -15.66 7.43 -13.70
N GLN A 317 -16.10 6.81 -12.59
CA GLN A 317 -15.21 6.21 -11.58
C GLN A 317 -14.67 4.83 -12.01
N PHE A 318 -15.21 4.24 -13.07
CA PHE A 318 -14.87 2.89 -13.51
C PHE A 318 -14.45 2.86 -14.98
N TRP A 319 -13.62 1.89 -15.31
CA TRP A 319 -13.29 1.57 -16.69
C TRP A 319 -14.48 0.93 -17.42
N ALA A 320 -14.62 1.23 -18.71
CA ALA A 320 -15.57 0.57 -19.58
C ALA A 320 -15.27 -0.94 -19.67
N SER A 321 -16.28 -1.75 -19.97
CA SER A 321 -16.10 -3.20 -20.15
C SER A 321 -15.19 -3.56 -21.33
N THR A 322 -15.05 -2.65 -22.30
CA THR A 322 -14.18 -2.77 -23.48
C THR A 322 -12.77 -2.21 -23.25
N ALA A 323 -12.48 -1.68 -22.06
CA ALA A 323 -11.21 -1.09 -21.74
C ALA A 323 -10.04 -2.07 -21.92
N THR A 324 -8.92 -1.55 -22.42
CA THR A 324 -7.67 -2.32 -22.50
C THR A 324 -6.78 -1.98 -21.31
N PHE A 325 -6.16 -3.00 -20.73
CA PHE A 325 -5.41 -2.88 -19.48
C PHE A 325 -3.93 -3.16 -19.69
N ALA A 326 -3.12 -2.59 -18.79
CA ALA A 326 -1.69 -2.81 -18.77
C ALA A 326 -1.39 -4.31 -18.80
N LEU A 327 -0.45 -4.73 -19.64
CA LEU A 327 -0.06 -6.13 -19.70
C LEU A 327 0.43 -6.57 -18.34
N HIS A 328 -0.07 -7.72 -17.89
CA HIS A 328 0.56 -8.40 -16.77
C HIS A 328 1.93 -8.89 -17.24
N GLN A 329 2.99 -8.26 -16.73
CA GLN A 329 4.31 -8.83 -16.77
C GLN A 329 4.63 -9.39 -15.38
N GLY A 330 5.43 -10.46 -15.29
CA GLY A 330 5.70 -11.18 -14.05
C GLY A 330 4.84 -12.44 -13.89
N GLY A 331 4.97 -13.14 -12.77
CA GLY A 331 4.15 -14.32 -12.48
C GLY A 331 2.81 -13.97 -11.81
N GLY A 332 1.81 -14.84 -11.97
CA GLY A 332 0.49 -14.72 -11.36
C GLY A 332 -0.66 -14.54 -12.36
N THR A 333 -1.82 -14.18 -11.84
CA THR A 333 -3.00 -13.83 -12.65
C THR A 333 -3.15 -12.33 -12.74
N GLU A 334 -3.87 -11.84 -13.76
CA GLU A 334 -4.17 -10.41 -13.89
C GLU A 334 -4.90 -9.85 -12.66
N ALA A 335 -5.73 -10.67 -12.02
CA ALA A 335 -6.45 -10.31 -10.81
C ALA A 335 -5.53 -10.02 -9.62
N GLU A 336 -4.30 -10.54 -9.58
CA GLU A 336 -3.32 -10.26 -8.51
C GLU A 336 -2.50 -8.99 -8.76
N GLN A 337 -2.58 -8.44 -9.98
CA GLN A 337 -1.75 -7.34 -10.44
C GLN A 337 -2.53 -6.03 -10.38
N ARG A 338 -2.94 -5.67 -9.17
CA ARG A 338 -3.70 -4.45 -8.89
C ARG A 338 -3.02 -3.62 -7.80
N ARG A 339 -3.37 -2.33 -7.77
CA ARG A 339 -2.83 -1.40 -6.80
C ARG A 339 -3.26 -1.77 -5.38
N GLY A 340 -2.36 -1.53 -4.43
CA GLY A 340 -2.60 -1.77 -3.02
C GLY A 340 -2.61 -3.25 -2.59
N TYR A 341 -2.18 -4.19 -3.44
CA TYR A 341 -2.17 -5.63 -3.11
C TYR A 341 -0.85 -6.17 -2.54
N LYS A 342 0.22 -5.37 -2.62
CA LYS A 342 1.58 -5.77 -2.22
C LYS A 342 2.31 -4.58 -1.60
N TRP A 343 2.08 -4.31 -0.32
CA TRP A 343 2.71 -3.19 0.38
C TRP A 343 4.26 -3.26 0.36
N PHE A 344 4.81 -4.47 0.29
CA PHE A 344 6.25 -4.72 0.29
C PHE A 344 6.94 -4.52 -1.08
N MET A 345 6.19 -4.18 -2.13
CA MET A 345 6.71 -4.11 -3.51
C MET A 345 6.88 -2.67 -3.99
N MET A 346 8.08 -2.30 -4.47
CA MET A 346 8.38 -0.92 -4.86
C MET A 346 7.78 -0.47 -6.20
N ARG A 347 7.50 -1.42 -7.09
CA ARG A 347 7.27 -1.18 -8.53
C ARG A 347 6.10 -0.24 -8.78
N THR A 348 6.11 0.41 -9.95
CA THR A 348 5.26 1.55 -10.31
C THR A 348 3.82 1.40 -9.84
N LEU A 349 3.16 0.28 -10.14
CA LEU A 349 1.76 0.06 -9.78
C LEU A 349 1.50 -0.08 -8.27
N TRP A 350 2.43 -0.66 -7.51
CA TRP A 350 2.19 -1.02 -6.09
C TRP A 350 2.81 -0.06 -5.09
N GLY A 351 4.04 0.38 -5.35
CA GLY A 351 4.87 1.07 -4.36
C GLY A 351 5.15 2.52 -4.66
N SER A 352 4.58 3.07 -5.74
CA SER A 352 4.92 4.42 -6.20
C SER A 352 3.68 5.28 -6.48
N VAL A 353 3.78 6.57 -6.16
CA VAL A 353 2.88 7.62 -6.64
C VAL A 353 3.65 8.67 -7.42
N HIS A 354 2.98 9.25 -8.42
CA HIS A 354 3.47 10.39 -9.17
C HIS A 354 2.60 11.61 -8.92
N THR A 355 3.21 12.78 -8.85
CA THR A 355 2.53 14.08 -8.72
C THR A 355 2.32 14.70 -10.10
N VAL A 356 1.64 13.97 -10.98
CA VAL A 356 1.39 14.38 -12.38
C VAL A 356 -0.06 14.80 -12.50
N SER A 357 -0.95 13.82 -12.37
CA SER A 357 -2.39 14.04 -12.33
C SER A 357 -2.85 14.25 -10.90
N PRO A 358 -3.93 15.04 -10.68
CA PRO A 358 -4.42 15.33 -9.34
C PRO A 358 -4.89 14.06 -8.61
N PRO A 359 -5.06 14.11 -7.28
CA PRO A 359 -5.61 13.00 -6.51
C PRO A 359 -6.88 12.40 -7.14
N ASN A 360 -7.06 11.09 -6.99
CA ASN A 360 -8.19 10.32 -7.54
C ASN A 360 -8.29 10.31 -9.07
N SER A 361 -7.24 10.71 -9.79
CA SER A 361 -7.20 10.59 -11.24
C SER A 361 -6.99 9.16 -11.73
N PRO A 362 -7.38 8.84 -12.98
CA PRO A 362 -7.19 7.52 -13.57
C PRO A 362 -5.71 7.08 -13.65
N LEU A 363 -5.46 5.80 -13.41
CA LEU A 363 -4.15 5.18 -13.61
C LEU A 363 -3.91 4.92 -15.11
N CYS A 364 -2.77 5.37 -15.63
CA CYS A 364 -2.39 5.11 -17.01
C CYS A 364 -0.99 4.50 -17.12
N ALA A 365 -0.88 3.28 -17.62
CA ALA A 365 0.38 2.57 -17.80
C ALA A 365 0.72 2.41 -19.27
N ASN A 366 2.00 2.58 -19.62
CA ASN A 366 2.46 2.51 -21.01
C ASN A 366 2.23 1.13 -21.65
N GLY A 367 2.94 0.12 -21.13
CA GLY A 367 2.94 -1.23 -21.68
C GLY A 367 2.47 -2.27 -20.68
N ASN A 368 3.16 -2.34 -19.54
CA ASN A 368 2.88 -3.29 -18.47
C ASN A 368 2.85 -2.61 -17.09
N ASN A 369 2.51 -3.40 -16.08
CA ASN A 369 2.42 -3.04 -14.67
C ASN A 369 3.75 -2.72 -13.95
N PHE A 370 4.91 -2.96 -14.57
CA PHE A 370 6.23 -2.63 -14.02
C PHE A 370 6.85 -1.36 -14.60
N ASP A 371 6.39 -0.96 -15.78
CA ASP A 371 6.99 0.09 -16.58
C ASP A 371 6.52 1.48 -16.17
N THR A 372 6.84 2.45 -17.02
CA THR A 372 6.38 3.83 -16.99
C THR A 372 4.85 3.91 -16.98
N GLY A 373 4.33 4.74 -16.09
CA GLY A 373 2.91 5.05 -16.02
C GLY A 373 2.62 6.16 -15.02
N THR A 374 1.57 6.93 -15.26
CA THR A 374 1.05 7.92 -14.32
C THR A 374 0.26 7.18 -13.24
N MET A 375 0.74 7.29 -12.01
CA MET A 375 0.15 6.64 -10.84
C MET A 375 -0.19 7.70 -9.78
N PRO A 376 -1.22 8.53 -10.00
CA PRO A 376 -1.64 9.56 -9.04
C PRO A 376 -2.04 8.93 -7.70
N PRO A 377 -1.92 9.63 -6.56
CA PRO A 377 -2.45 9.15 -5.29
C PRO A 377 -3.98 9.07 -5.35
N SER A 378 -4.56 8.21 -4.50
CA SER A 378 -6.00 8.03 -4.43
C SER A 378 -6.45 7.67 -3.02
N SER A 379 -7.68 8.05 -2.67
CA SER A 379 -8.29 7.70 -1.39
C SER A 379 -9.79 7.44 -1.57
N ARG A 380 -10.40 6.74 -0.62
CA ARG A 380 -11.85 6.61 -0.50
C ARG A 380 -12.49 7.77 0.26
N HIS A 381 -11.68 8.67 0.82
CA HIS A 381 -12.17 9.92 1.38
C HIS A 381 -12.71 10.84 0.30
N GLN A 382 -13.77 11.56 0.62
CA GLN A 382 -14.38 12.50 -0.32
C GLN A 382 -13.48 13.71 -0.55
N GLY A 383 -13.31 14.06 -1.83
CA GLY A 383 -12.71 15.32 -2.28
C GLY A 383 -11.18 15.38 -2.27
N GLY A 384 -10.47 14.27 -2.00
CA GLY A 384 -9.00 14.29 -1.98
C GLY A 384 -8.36 13.06 -1.35
N CYS A 385 -7.05 13.15 -1.06
CA CYS A 385 -6.28 12.11 -0.40
C CYS A 385 -5.30 12.70 0.63
N HIS A 386 -4.79 11.88 1.55
CA HIS A 386 -3.66 12.31 2.37
C HIS A 386 -2.34 12.18 1.61
N VAL A 387 -1.46 13.15 1.84
CA VAL A 387 -0.05 13.12 1.43
C VAL A 387 0.82 13.34 2.66
N LEU A 388 1.99 12.73 2.65
CA LEU A 388 3.02 12.92 3.66
C LEU A 388 4.12 13.78 3.06
N LEU A 389 4.42 14.89 3.74
CA LEU A 389 5.53 15.77 3.40
C LEU A 389 6.83 15.24 4.01
N ALA A 390 7.96 15.66 3.45
CA ALA A 390 9.29 15.20 3.87
C ALA A 390 9.70 15.67 5.27
N ASP A 391 8.99 16.63 5.87
CA ASP A 391 9.09 17.02 7.29
C ASP A 391 8.27 16.13 8.25
N GLY A 392 7.58 15.12 7.69
CA GLY A 392 6.74 14.19 8.43
C GLY A 392 5.34 14.74 8.74
N SER A 393 4.96 15.92 8.24
CA SER A 393 3.59 16.43 8.35
C SER A 393 2.67 15.76 7.33
N VAL A 394 1.40 15.56 7.72
CA VAL A 394 0.38 14.95 6.87
C VAL A 394 -0.62 16.03 6.48
N LYS A 395 -0.90 16.14 5.19
CA LYS A 395 -1.85 17.11 4.63
C LYS A 395 -2.91 16.37 3.83
N PHE A 396 -4.14 16.87 3.87
CA PHE A 396 -5.19 16.40 2.97
C PHE A 396 -5.21 17.32 1.75
N VAL A 397 -4.93 16.76 0.58
CA VAL A 397 -4.87 17.50 -0.68
C VAL A 397 -6.13 17.21 -1.47
N THR A 398 -6.78 18.27 -1.95
CA THR A 398 -8.02 18.13 -2.71
C THR A 398 -7.75 17.63 -4.13
N GLU A 399 -8.72 16.94 -4.72
CA GLU A 399 -8.68 16.57 -6.15
C GLU A 399 -8.80 17.80 -7.08
N SER A 400 -9.18 18.95 -6.53
CA SER A 400 -9.25 20.23 -7.23
C SER A 400 -7.93 21.04 -7.19
N ILE A 401 -6.83 20.43 -6.74
CA ILE A 401 -5.52 21.09 -6.73
C ILE A 401 -5.09 21.48 -8.14
N GLU A 402 -4.40 22.62 -8.26
CA GLU A 402 -3.84 23.08 -9.53
C GLU A 402 -2.74 22.10 -9.98
N ALA A 403 -3.06 21.32 -11.02
CA ALA A 403 -2.21 20.27 -11.58
C ALA A 403 -1.66 20.60 -12.97
N GLY A 404 -1.59 21.89 -13.33
CA GLY A 404 -0.98 22.37 -14.56
C GLY A 404 -1.51 21.75 -15.84
N ASN A 405 -0.63 21.63 -16.84
CA ASN A 405 -0.98 21.12 -18.15
C ASN A 405 -0.87 19.59 -18.21
N GLN A 406 -2.01 18.91 -18.11
CA GLN A 406 -2.11 17.44 -18.20
C GLN A 406 -1.77 16.87 -19.59
N THR A 407 -1.68 17.70 -20.63
CA THR A 407 -1.24 17.25 -21.97
C THR A 407 0.27 17.44 -22.18
N SER A 408 1.00 18.01 -21.24
CA SER A 408 2.44 18.25 -21.40
C SER A 408 3.26 16.96 -21.41
N ALA A 409 4.41 16.98 -22.10
CA ALA A 409 5.42 15.94 -21.96
C ALA A 409 6.11 16.03 -20.59
N HIS A 410 6.68 14.91 -20.14
CA HIS A 410 7.41 14.86 -18.86
C HIS A 410 8.88 15.20 -19.09
N VAL A 411 9.58 15.58 -18.01
CA VAL A 411 11.03 15.79 -18.08
C VAL A 411 11.74 14.45 -18.19
N GLY A 412 12.63 14.35 -19.17
CA GLY A 412 13.40 13.14 -19.46
C GLY A 412 14.53 13.43 -20.43
N THR A 413 15.06 12.38 -21.05
CA THR A 413 16.12 12.48 -22.06
C THR A 413 15.72 11.89 -23.42
N ALA A 414 14.51 11.36 -23.53
CA ALA A 414 13.96 10.83 -24.78
C ALA A 414 13.56 11.97 -25.74
N GLY A 415 13.65 11.73 -27.05
CA GLY A 415 13.10 12.67 -28.02
C GLY A 415 11.60 12.89 -27.78
N GLY A 416 11.15 14.15 -27.68
CA GLY A 416 9.77 14.51 -27.33
C GLY A 416 9.51 14.68 -25.82
N SER A 417 10.52 14.48 -24.96
CA SER A 417 10.44 14.84 -23.53
C SER A 417 10.90 16.28 -23.29
N LEU A 418 10.47 16.87 -22.17
CA LEU A 418 10.96 18.18 -21.72
C LEU A 418 12.42 18.07 -21.26
N ALA A 419 13.19 19.13 -21.49
CA ALA A 419 14.60 19.16 -21.15
C ALA A 419 14.84 19.04 -19.63
N PRO A 420 15.91 18.34 -19.18
CA PRO A 420 16.29 18.31 -17.77
C PRO A 420 16.47 19.72 -17.20
N GLY A 421 15.92 19.95 -16.00
CA GLY A 421 15.94 21.27 -15.34
C GLY A 421 14.77 22.19 -15.70
N THR A 422 13.87 21.76 -16.59
CA THR A 422 12.58 22.45 -16.80
C THR A 422 11.73 22.36 -15.53
N LYS A 423 11.06 23.46 -15.17
CA LYS A 423 10.03 23.47 -14.12
C LYS A 423 8.93 22.43 -14.40
N SER A 424 8.27 21.95 -13.37
CA SER A 424 7.16 21.01 -13.53
C SER A 424 6.06 21.63 -14.39
N PRO A 425 5.61 20.96 -15.47
CA PRO A 425 4.48 21.43 -16.25
C PRO A 425 3.14 21.16 -15.54
N PHE A 426 3.14 20.39 -14.45
CA PHE A 426 1.95 19.94 -13.72
C PHE A 426 1.62 20.85 -12.52
N GLY A 427 1.97 22.14 -12.64
CA GLY A 427 1.53 23.18 -11.72
C GLY A 427 2.10 23.02 -10.31
N VAL A 428 1.35 23.56 -9.33
CA VAL A 428 1.68 23.45 -7.90
C VAL A 428 1.76 21.99 -7.48
N TRP A 429 0.86 21.14 -7.98
CA TRP A 429 0.89 19.71 -7.68
C TRP A 429 2.20 19.04 -8.10
N GLY A 430 2.65 19.31 -9.33
CA GLY A 430 3.92 18.82 -9.85
C GLY A 430 5.12 19.32 -9.08
N ALA A 431 5.16 20.62 -8.78
CA ALA A 431 6.20 21.26 -7.99
C ALA A 431 6.38 20.58 -6.61
N LEU A 432 5.28 20.28 -5.92
CA LEU A 432 5.29 19.61 -4.61
C LEU A 432 5.90 18.20 -4.66
N GLY A 433 5.97 17.55 -5.82
CA GLY A 433 6.64 16.26 -5.96
C GLY A 433 8.11 16.34 -6.29
N THR A 434 8.67 17.53 -6.53
CA THR A 434 10.10 17.70 -6.87
C THR A 434 10.93 17.96 -5.62
N ARG A 435 12.08 17.28 -5.50
CA ARG A 435 13.01 17.44 -4.36
C ARG A 435 14.02 18.56 -4.56
N SER A 436 14.35 18.90 -5.81
CA SER A 436 15.51 19.75 -6.13
C SER A 436 15.34 20.55 -7.43
N ALA A 437 14.11 20.87 -7.82
CA ALA A 437 13.84 21.68 -9.01
C ALA A 437 13.79 23.19 -8.71
N LYS A 438 13.94 23.58 -7.43
CA LYS A 438 13.82 24.94 -6.89
C LYS A 438 12.42 25.52 -7.10
N GLU A 439 11.42 24.68 -6.99
CA GLU A 439 10.01 25.04 -7.16
C GLU A 439 9.38 25.22 -5.78
N THR A 440 9.61 26.38 -5.17
CA THR A 440 9.15 26.70 -3.80
C THR A 440 7.85 27.51 -3.78
N GLU A 441 6.95 27.33 -4.76
CA GLU A 441 5.67 28.04 -4.76
C GLU A 441 4.88 27.67 -3.49
N THR A 442 4.75 28.65 -2.60
CA THR A 442 4.11 28.52 -1.30
C THR A 442 2.60 28.52 -1.45
N SER A 443 1.94 27.37 -1.26
CA SER A 443 0.95 27.16 -0.19
C SER A 443 -0.01 26.00 -0.52
N LEU A 444 0.05 24.93 0.28
CA LEU A 444 -1.08 24.01 0.52
C LEU A 444 -2.03 24.58 1.60
N GLU A 445 -2.20 25.91 1.66
CA GLU A 445 -3.07 26.57 2.66
C GLU A 445 -4.54 26.54 2.25
#